data_AF-A0A2D6FH96-F1
#
_entry.id   AF-A0A2D6FH96-F1
#
_cell.length_a   1.000
_cell.length_b   1.000
_cell.length_c   1.000
_cell.angle_alpha   90.00
_cell.angle_beta   90.00
_cell.angle_gamma   90.00
#
_symmetry.space_group_name_H-M   'P 1'
#
loop_
_entity.id
_entity.type
_entity.pdbx_description
1 polymer ?
#
loop_
_entity_poly.entity_id
_entity_poly.type
_entity_poly.pdbx_seq_one_letter_code
_entity_poly.pdbx_strand_id
1 'polypeptide(L)'
;MGFLSRTSRLADRMPDSSGRVEKQHCSSVSSSSAERIKELARKSKVCGLSEDPSLPEELRDLIHEADQNQRLLHDEEIQFCCRWSGLEAAPLTALQQQVPDLVDQARADLLSEQPQLVQPGGKLFPQDRADACWRDCFHFLRVSIYGTALRKTDITDRDGIRNLAELYAQLDVPVAALLVALDRLRLHSVASYSRLGADADADADADAQALGDTLCHLCNMIRKEMKRHDGSRQHLSEADIK
;
A
#
# COMPACT_ATOMS: atom_id res chain seq x y z
N MET A 1 -1.15 36.43 -32.99
CA MET A 1 -1.43 37.71 -32.28
C MET A 1 -2.58 38.40 -32.97
N GLY A 2 -3.70 38.77 -32.39
CA GLY A 2 -4.38 38.44 -31.15
C GLY A 2 -5.83 38.89 -31.39
N PHE A 3 -6.80 38.09 -31.00
CA PHE A 3 -8.22 38.43 -31.08
C PHE A 3 -8.83 38.24 -29.69
N LEU A 4 -9.86 39.05 -29.42
CA LEU A 4 -10.84 38.99 -28.35
C LEU A 4 -10.60 39.88 -27.13
N SER A 5 -10.96 41.16 -27.30
CA SER A 5 -11.64 41.93 -26.25
C SER A 5 -13.09 41.43 -26.13
N ARG A 6 -13.51 41.05 -24.92
CA ARG A 6 -14.93 40.85 -24.58
C ARG A 6 -15.33 41.79 -23.45
N THR A 7 -16.23 42.70 -23.79
CA THR A 7 -17.00 43.53 -22.86
C THR A 7 -18.22 42.77 -22.33
N SER A 8 -18.75 43.32 -21.24
CA SER A 8 -19.67 42.72 -20.28
C SER A 8 -21.16 42.90 -20.62
N ARG A 9 -21.98 42.00 -20.05
CA ARG A 9 -23.28 42.21 -19.36
C ARG A 9 -24.65 42.22 -20.10
N LEU A 10 -25.61 41.62 -19.36
CA LEU A 10 -27.05 41.94 -19.17
C LEU A 10 -27.98 41.60 -20.36
N ALA A 11 -29.19 41.06 -20.23
CA ALA A 11 -30.06 40.73 -19.10
C ALA A 11 -31.18 39.77 -19.58
N ASP A 12 -31.92 39.24 -18.59
CA ASP A 12 -33.33 38.81 -18.61
C ASP A 12 -33.81 37.64 -19.48
N ARG A 13 -34.29 36.59 -18.78
CA ARG A 13 -35.72 36.25 -18.70
C ARG A 13 -35.95 35.03 -17.79
N MET A 14 -36.75 35.21 -16.74
CA MET A 14 -37.51 34.11 -16.12
C MET A 14 -38.81 33.88 -16.89
N PRO A 15 -39.34 32.65 -16.84
CA PRO A 15 -40.64 32.52 -16.18
C PRO A 15 -40.69 31.38 -15.16
N ASP A 16 -41.55 31.61 -14.18
CA ASP A 16 -42.02 30.73 -13.11
C ASP A 16 -42.93 29.62 -13.66
N SER A 17 -42.72 28.37 -13.24
CA SER A 17 -43.80 27.42 -12.90
C SER A 17 -43.26 26.08 -12.42
N SER A 18 -43.60 25.76 -11.17
CA SER A 18 -43.95 24.44 -10.62
C SER A 18 -43.40 23.20 -11.32
N GLY A 19 -42.38 22.62 -10.71
CA GLY A 19 -41.93 21.25 -10.93
C GLY A 19 -41.11 20.78 -9.75
N ARG A 20 -41.79 20.44 -8.64
CA ARG A 20 -41.16 19.80 -7.47
C ARG A 20 -40.75 18.39 -7.89
N VAL A 21 -39.57 18.26 -8.48
CA VAL A 21 -38.95 16.95 -8.74
C VAL A 21 -38.35 16.49 -7.41
N GLU A 22 -39.01 15.51 -6.79
CA GLU A 22 -38.46 14.70 -5.71
C GLU A 22 -37.18 14.00 -6.20
N LYS A 23 -36.03 14.66 -5.99
CA LYS A 23 -34.71 14.02 -6.01
C LYS A 23 -34.26 13.82 -4.57
N GLN A 24 -34.85 12.84 -3.88
CA GLN A 24 -34.46 12.55 -2.51
C GLN A 24 -34.65 11.07 -2.16
N HIS A 25 -33.91 10.21 -2.87
CA HIS A 25 -33.69 8.84 -2.40
C HIS A 25 -32.41 8.16 -2.90
N CYS A 26 -31.72 8.69 -3.93
CA CYS A 26 -30.51 8.06 -4.48
C CYS A 26 -29.18 8.66 -3.96
N SER A 27 -29.21 9.79 -3.24
CA SER A 27 -28.00 10.54 -2.85
C SER A 27 -27.41 10.16 -1.47
N SER A 28 -28.15 9.42 -0.63
CA SER A 28 -27.72 9.08 0.74
C SER A 28 -26.89 7.80 0.84
N VAL A 29 -27.06 6.86 -0.10
CA VAL A 29 -26.35 5.56 -0.11
C VAL A 29 -24.95 5.68 -0.73
N SER A 30 -24.77 6.58 -1.70
CA SER A 30 -23.45 6.84 -2.31
C SER A 30 -22.53 7.64 -1.37
N SER A 31 -23.08 8.53 -0.55
CA SER A 31 -22.30 9.27 0.44
C SER A 31 -21.86 8.37 1.60
N SER A 32 -22.73 7.49 2.11
CA SER A 32 -22.37 6.58 3.21
C SER A 32 -21.26 5.59 2.82
N SER A 33 -21.31 5.07 1.59
CA SER A 33 -20.29 4.17 1.06
C SER A 33 -18.94 4.88 0.88
N ALA A 34 -18.95 6.11 0.36
CA ALA A 34 -17.73 6.91 0.22
C ALA A 34 -17.10 7.27 1.58
N GLU A 35 -17.92 7.63 2.58
CA GLU A 35 -17.42 7.89 3.94
C GLU A 35 -16.85 6.63 4.59
N ARG A 36 -17.46 5.46 4.36
CA ARG A 36 -16.92 4.18 4.84
C ARG A 36 -15.55 3.87 4.22
N ILE A 37 -15.38 4.07 2.92
CA ILE A 37 -14.08 3.89 2.24
C ILE A 37 -13.02 4.80 2.85
N LYS A 38 -13.33 6.08 3.07
CA LYS A 38 -12.39 7.02 3.71
C LYS A 38 -12.03 6.60 5.13
N GLU A 39 -13.02 6.15 5.90
CA GLU A 39 -12.81 5.68 7.27
C GLU A 39 -11.87 4.47 7.28
N LEU A 40 -12.11 3.49 6.40
CA LEU A 40 -11.26 2.31 6.26
C LEU A 40 -9.85 2.68 5.81
N ALA A 41 -9.70 3.57 4.82
CA ALA A 41 -8.39 4.05 4.38
C ALA A 41 -7.60 4.67 5.54
N ARG A 42 -8.24 5.50 6.37
CA ARG A 42 -7.60 6.09 7.57
C ARG A 42 -7.20 5.04 8.61
N LYS A 43 -7.98 3.97 8.75
CA LYS A 43 -7.73 2.90 9.73
C LYS A 43 -6.80 1.79 9.20
N SER A 44 -6.47 1.78 7.92
CA SER A 44 -5.63 0.77 7.26
C SER A 44 -4.13 1.03 7.49
N LYS A 45 -3.72 1.19 8.74
CA LYS A 45 -2.30 1.38 9.11
C LYS A 45 -1.57 0.05 8.98
N VAL A 46 -0.65 -0.09 8.02
CA VAL A 46 0.03 -1.38 7.79
C VAL A 46 1.13 -1.62 8.83
N CYS A 47 1.93 -0.60 9.16
CA CYS A 47 3.07 -0.74 10.06
C CYS A 47 2.63 -0.86 11.53
N GLY A 48 2.98 -1.97 12.17
CA GLY A 48 2.76 -2.24 13.60
C GLY A 48 3.98 -1.98 14.48
N LEU A 49 5.14 -1.64 13.90
CA LEU A 49 6.40 -1.51 14.63
C LEU A 49 6.38 -0.38 15.68
N SER A 50 5.62 0.70 15.46
CA SER A 50 5.52 1.77 16.46
C SER A 50 4.89 1.33 17.78
N GLU A 51 4.17 0.19 17.78
CA GLU A 51 3.51 -0.36 18.96
C GLU A 51 4.23 -1.62 19.50
N ASP A 52 5.37 -2.03 18.93
CA ASP A 52 6.11 -3.22 19.39
C ASP A 52 6.84 -2.91 20.72
N PRO A 53 6.41 -3.45 21.88
CA PRO A 53 6.98 -3.10 23.17
C PRO A 53 8.43 -3.57 23.37
N SER A 54 8.94 -4.42 22.48
CA SER A 54 10.34 -4.84 22.52
C SER A 54 11.30 -3.84 21.85
N LEU A 55 10.77 -2.83 21.15
CA LEU A 55 11.54 -1.73 20.62
C LEU A 55 11.65 -0.58 21.65
N PRO A 56 12.84 0.04 21.79
CA PRO A 56 13.01 1.30 22.51
C PRO A 56 12.02 2.37 22.04
N GLU A 57 11.63 3.26 22.96
CA GLU A 57 10.67 4.34 22.68
C GLU A 57 11.13 5.23 21.54
N GLU A 58 12.42 5.57 21.49
CA GLU A 58 13.00 6.42 20.46
C GLU A 58 12.90 5.80 19.06
N LEU A 59 13.04 4.48 18.96
CA LEU A 59 12.87 3.75 17.69
C LEU A 59 11.40 3.65 17.30
N ARG A 60 10.50 3.45 18.27
CA ARG A 60 9.05 3.45 18.02
C ARG A 60 8.57 4.80 17.50
N ASP A 61 9.02 5.89 18.10
CA ASP A 61 8.68 7.27 17.71
C ASP A 61 9.21 7.62 16.32
N LEU A 62 10.46 7.24 16.03
CA LEU A 62 11.06 7.40 14.71
C LEU A 62 10.26 6.66 13.64
N ILE A 63 9.94 5.38 13.86
CA ILE A 63 9.15 4.59 12.91
C ILE A 63 7.73 5.14 12.78
N HIS A 64 7.14 5.61 13.88
CA HIS A 64 5.85 6.27 13.87
C HIS A 64 5.85 7.51 12.95
N GLU A 65 6.86 8.38 13.09
CA GLU A 65 7.00 9.57 12.27
C GLU A 65 7.23 9.24 10.79
N ALA A 66 8.14 8.30 10.50
CA ALA A 66 8.41 7.88 9.13
C ALA A 66 7.17 7.23 8.48
N ASP A 67 6.42 6.42 9.24
CA ASP A 67 5.20 5.77 8.75
C ASP A 67 4.08 6.78 8.47
N GLN A 68 3.82 7.70 9.39
CA GLN A 68 2.83 8.76 9.23
C GLN A 68 3.10 9.65 8.01
N ASN A 69 4.37 9.95 7.74
CA ASN A 69 4.79 10.75 6.59
C ASN A 69 4.93 9.93 5.29
N GLN A 70 4.64 8.63 5.32
CA GLN A 70 4.70 7.72 4.18
C GLN A 70 6.07 7.71 3.45
N ARG A 71 7.17 8.02 4.16
CA ARG A 71 8.51 8.23 3.58
C ARG A 71 9.47 7.09 3.89
N LEU A 72 10.51 6.89 3.09
CA LEU A 72 11.62 6.01 3.47
C LEU A 72 12.37 6.58 4.69
N LEU A 73 13.22 5.75 5.33
CA LEU A 73 14.07 6.23 6.42
C LEU A 73 15.18 7.12 5.86
N HIS A 74 15.56 8.16 6.59
CA HIS A 74 16.77 8.91 6.27
C HIS A 74 18.02 8.06 6.60
N ASP A 75 19.16 8.37 5.99
CA ASP A 75 20.40 7.61 6.20
C ASP A 75 20.80 7.53 7.69
N GLU A 76 20.62 8.63 8.43
CA GLU A 76 20.88 8.70 9.87
C GLU A 76 19.92 7.82 10.68
N GLU A 77 18.66 7.73 10.25
CA GLU A 77 17.63 6.88 10.87
C GLU A 77 17.90 5.40 10.61
N ILE A 78 18.34 5.04 9.39
CA ILE A 78 18.80 3.69 9.07
C ILE A 78 19.98 3.33 9.97
N GLN A 79 21.00 4.19 10.04
CA GLN A 79 22.16 3.95 10.89
C GLN A 79 21.77 3.76 12.35
N PHE A 80 20.80 4.54 12.85
CA PHE A 80 20.31 4.40 14.22
C PHE A 80 19.59 3.07 14.45
N CYS A 81 18.67 2.68 13.56
CA CYS A 81 17.98 1.39 13.62
C CYS A 81 18.96 0.20 13.54
N CYS A 82 19.87 0.26 12.58
CA CYS A 82 20.85 -0.78 12.28
C CYS A 82 21.89 -0.93 13.41
N ARG A 83 22.30 0.18 14.04
CA ARG A 83 23.16 0.14 15.24
C ARG A 83 22.48 -0.59 16.40
N TRP A 84 21.17 -0.39 16.57
CA TRP A 84 20.43 -1.10 17.62
C TRP A 84 20.26 -2.58 17.30
N SER A 85 19.97 -2.93 16.04
CA SER A 85 19.74 -4.31 15.63
C SER A 85 21.02 -5.11 15.33
N GLY A 86 22.17 -4.43 15.21
CA GLY A 86 23.43 -5.04 14.79
C GLY A 86 23.46 -5.44 13.30
N LEU A 87 22.60 -4.85 12.47
CA LEU A 87 22.61 -5.03 11.02
C LEU A 87 23.54 -4.01 10.36
N GLU A 88 24.16 -4.35 9.24
CA GLU A 88 25.01 -3.42 8.49
C GLU A 88 24.15 -2.44 7.66
N ALA A 89 24.32 -1.14 7.90
CA ALA A 89 23.43 -0.11 7.37
C ALA A 89 23.60 0.13 5.87
N ALA A 90 24.83 0.03 5.35
CA ALA A 90 25.15 0.48 3.99
C ALA A 90 24.34 -0.24 2.88
N PRO A 91 24.17 -1.58 2.89
CA PRO A 91 23.35 -2.26 1.89
C PRO A 91 21.88 -1.82 1.91
N LEU A 92 21.31 -1.61 3.10
CA LEU A 92 19.92 -1.19 3.25
C LEU A 92 19.71 0.27 2.78
N THR A 93 20.66 1.16 3.10
CA THR A 93 20.68 2.54 2.57
C THR A 93 20.74 2.54 1.05
N ALA A 94 21.63 1.75 0.44
CA ALA A 94 21.74 1.65 -1.01
C ALA A 94 20.49 1.03 -1.65
N LEU A 95 19.86 0.05 -0.99
CA LEU A 95 18.62 -0.57 -1.46
C LEU A 95 17.46 0.43 -1.51
N GLN A 96 17.33 1.31 -0.51
CA GLN A 96 16.27 2.34 -0.51
C GLN A 96 16.30 3.22 -1.75
N GLN A 97 17.49 3.53 -2.28
CA GLN A 97 17.65 4.33 -3.48
C GLN A 97 17.15 3.61 -4.75
N GLN A 98 17.02 2.28 -4.70
CA GLN A 98 16.54 1.45 -5.81
C GLN A 98 15.06 1.06 -5.70
N VAL A 99 14.36 1.45 -4.62
CA VAL A 99 12.97 1.07 -4.38
C VAL A 99 12.04 1.37 -5.57
N PRO A 100 12.09 2.56 -6.21
CA PRO A 100 11.27 2.84 -7.39
C PRO A 100 11.55 1.86 -8.55
N ASP A 101 12.82 1.61 -8.84
CA ASP A 101 13.24 0.70 -9.92
C ASP A 101 12.81 -0.75 -9.64
N LEU A 102 12.90 -1.19 -8.38
CA LEU A 102 12.47 -2.52 -7.94
C LEU A 102 10.96 -2.71 -8.14
N VAL A 103 10.16 -1.67 -7.84
CA VAL A 103 8.71 -1.69 -8.09
C VAL A 103 8.42 -1.76 -9.58
N ASP A 104 9.15 -1.00 -10.41
CA ASP A 104 8.99 -1.05 -11.86
C ASP A 104 9.39 -2.40 -12.47
N GLN A 105 10.44 -3.05 -11.96
CA GLN A 105 10.81 -4.42 -12.34
C GLN A 105 9.69 -5.42 -11.99
N ALA A 106 9.16 -5.37 -10.76
CA ALA A 106 8.08 -6.24 -10.35
C ALA A 106 6.80 -6.04 -11.18
N ARG A 107 6.48 -4.78 -11.50
CA ARG A 107 5.39 -4.41 -12.41
C ARG A 107 5.62 -4.97 -13.80
N ALA A 108 6.83 -4.83 -14.36
CA ALA A 108 7.15 -5.33 -15.70
C ALA A 108 6.98 -6.84 -15.78
N ASP A 109 7.45 -7.59 -14.78
CA ASP A 109 7.28 -9.04 -14.69
C ASP A 109 5.80 -9.42 -14.68
N LEU A 110 4.99 -8.81 -13.81
CA LEU A 110 3.56 -9.10 -13.73
C LEU A 110 2.84 -8.82 -15.06
N LEU A 111 3.14 -7.68 -15.71
CA LEU A 111 2.50 -7.30 -16.97
C LEU A 111 3.00 -8.12 -18.16
N SER A 112 4.20 -8.69 -18.09
CA SER A 112 4.68 -9.65 -19.08
C SER A 112 3.89 -10.96 -19.03
N GLU A 113 3.53 -11.42 -17.83
CA GLU A 113 2.74 -12.63 -17.61
C GLU A 113 1.23 -12.38 -17.81
N GLN A 114 0.74 -11.20 -17.43
CA GLN A 114 -0.69 -10.86 -17.39
C GLN A 114 -0.99 -9.48 -18.02
N PRO A 115 -0.72 -9.28 -19.33
CA PRO A 115 -0.90 -7.99 -20.00
C PRO A 115 -2.36 -7.50 -20.02
N GLN A 116 -3.33 -8.42 -19.92
CA GLN A 116 -4.76 -8.12 -19.89
C GLN A 116 -5.19 -7.31 -18.65
N LEU A 117 -4.40 -7.27 -17.57
CA LEU A 117 -4.76 -6.57 -16.34
C LEU A 117 -4.97 -5.06 -16.56
N VAL A 118 -4.19 -4.45 -17.45
CA VAL A 118 -4.18 -3.00 -17.71
C VAL A 118 -4.92 -2.60 -18.98
N GLN A 119 -5.47 -3.57 -19.73
CA GLN A 119 -6.31 -3.30 -20.91
C GLN A 119 -7.73 -2.88 -20.48
N PRO A 120 -8.52 -2.24 -21.35
CA PRO A 120 -9.92 -1.93 -21.06
C PRO A 120 -10.69 -3.17 -20.58
N GLY A 121 -11.34 -3.07 -19.42
CA GLY A 121 -12.03 -4.19 -18.75
C GLY A 121 -11.14 -5.02 -17.80
N GLY A 122 -9.82 -4.81 -17.83
CA GLY A 122 -8.87 -5.38 -16.88
C GLY A 122 -9.00 -4.80 -15.47
N LYS A 123 -8.59 -5.57 -14.46
CA LYS A 123 -8.73 -5.21 -13.04
C LYS A 123 -7.76 -4.11 -12.57
N LEU A 124 -6.77 -3.74 -13.37
CA LEU A 124 -5.87 -2.60 -13.14
C LEU A 124 -6.12 -1.47 -14.14
N PHE A 125 -7.22 -1.51 -14.90
CA PHE A 125 -7.69 -0.39 -15.70
C PHE A 125 -8.73 0.42 -14.91
N PRO A 126 -8.71 1.77 -14.97
CA PRO A 126 -7.81 2.63 -15.74
C PRO A 126 -6.43 2.79 -15.08
N GLN A 127 -5.53 3.53 -15.74
CA GLN A 127 -4.14 3.74 -15.30
C GLN A 127 -4.01 4.18 -13.83
N ASP A 128 -4.93 4.99 -13.33
CA ASP A 128 -4.96 5.44 -11.93
C ASP A 128 -5.11 4.28 -10.92
N ARG A 129 -5.84 3.22 -11.30
CA ARG A 129 -5.96 1.98 -10.53
C ARG A 129 -4.67 1.16 -10.56
N ALA A 130 -4.01 1.10 -11.71
CA ALA A 130 -2.67 0.49 -11.79
C ALA A 130 -1.67 1.26 -10.91
N ASP A 131 -1.66 2.59 -10.99
CA ASP A 131 -0.77 3.44 -10.21
C ASP A 131 -1.01 3.28 -8.70
N ALA A 132 -2.26 3.08 -8.27
CA ALA A 132 -2.56 2.74 -6.88
C ALA A 132 -1.95 1.39 -6.46
N CYS A 133 -2.05 0.37 -7.30
CA CYS A 133 -1.43 -0.94 -7.04
C CYS A 133 0.10 -0.83 -6.91
N TRP A 134 0.75 -0.02 -7.74
CA TRP A 134 2.21 0.18 -7.67
C TRP A 134 2.63 1.00 -6.44
N ARG A 135 1.82 1.99 -6.03
CA ARG A 135 2.03 2.70 -4.76
C ARG A 135 1.92 1.76 -3.55
N ASP A 136 0.98 0.82 -3.56
CA ASP A 136 0.87 -0.18 -2.50
C ASP A 136 2.14 -1.07 -2.45
N CYS A 137 2.67 -1.48 -3.61
CA CYS A 137 3.94 -2.22 -3.68
C CYS A 137 5.10 -1.45 -3.05
N PHE A 138 5.23 -0.14 -3.37
CA PHE A 138 6.21 0.75 -2.75
C PHE A 138 6.03 0.80 -1.23
N HIS A 139 4.81 1.04 -0.74
CA HIS A 139 4.56 1.17 0.69
C HIS A 139 4.82 -0.14 1.46
N PHE A 140 4.53 -1.30 0.88
CA PHE A 140 4.81 -2.59 1.50
C PHE A 140 6.31 -2.90 1.57
N LEU A 141 7.08 -2.57 0.52
CA LEU A 141 8.54 -2.69 0.59
C LEU A 141 9.13 -1.70 1.60
N ARG A 142 8.63 -0.46 1.66
CA ARG A 142 9.03 0.54 2.67
C ARG A 142 8.86 0.02 4.10
N VAL A 143 7.68 -0.50 4.46
CA VAL A 143 7.45 -1.06 5.81
C VAL A 143 8.32 -2.30 6.05
N SER A 144 8.59 -3.08 5.00
CA SER A 144 9.50 -4.23 5.11
C SER A 144 10.95 -3.82 5.39
N ILE A 145 11.41 -2.73 4.77
CA ILE A 145 12.72 -2.12 5.03
C ILE A 145 12.83 -1.65 6.50
N TYR A 146 11.77 -1.08 7.08
CA TYR A 146 11.76 -0.74 8.51
C TYR A 146 11.94 -1.99 9.39
N GLY A 147 11.21 -3.06 9.06
CA GLY A 147 11.34 -4.34 9.75
C GLY A 147 12.76 -4.88 9.68
N THR A 148 13.33 -4.92 8.48
CA THR A 148 14.70 -5.38 8.26
C THR A 148 15.72 -4.55 9.04
N ALA A 149 15.63 -3.22 9.01
CA ALA A 149 16.53 -2.33 9.77
C ALA A 149 16.52 -2.65 11.27
N LEU A 150 15.40 -3.13 11.80
CA LEU A 150 15.18 -3.48 13.20
C LEU A 150 15.26 -5.00 13.47
N ARG A 151 15.63 -5.83 12.49
CA ARG A 151 15.58 -7.30 12.57
C ARG A 151 14.22 -7.83 13.09
N LYS A 152 13.13 -7.26 12.59
CA LYS A 152 11.74 -7.62 12.90
C LYS A 152 11.03 -8.16 11.67
N THR A 153 10.47 -9.36 11.82
CA THR A 153 9.60 -9.97 10.78
C THR A 153 8.13 -9.65 11.01
N ASP A 154 7.66 -9.62 12.27
CA ASP A 154 6.28 -9.23 12.59
C ASP A 154 6.13 -7.70 12.58
N ILE A 155 5.96 -7.15 11.39
CA ILE A 155 5.94 -5.70 11.12
C ILE A 155 4.53 -5.12 11.01
N THR A 156 3.48 -5.95 11.08
CA THR A 156 2.13 -5.54 10.69
C THR A 156 1.25 -5.20 11.87
N ASP A 157 0.48 -4.12 11.77
CA ASP A 157 -0.64 -3.86 12.69
C ASP A 157 -1.84 -4.77 12.33
N ARG A 158 -2.30 -5.58 13.29
CA ARG A 158 -3.33 -6.59 13.02
C ARG A 158 -4.69 -6.00 12.66
N ASP A 159 -5.07 -4.90 13.30
CA ASP A 159 -6.36 -4.26 13.02
C ASP A 159 -6.27 -3.45 11.73
N GLY A 160 -5.12 -2.83 11.47
CA GLY A 160 -4.81 -2.16 10.22
C GLY A 160 -4.86 -3.09 9.00
N ILE A 161 -4.27 -4.28 9.05
CA ILE A 161 -4.39 -5.27 7.97
C ILE A 161 -5.85 -5.75 7.80
N ARG A 162 -6.62 -5.86 8.90
CA ARG A 162 -8.04 -6.22 8.82
C ARG A 162 -8.84 -5.12 8.10
N ASN A 163 -8.63 -3.86 8.46
CA ASN A 163 -9.26 -2.71 7.80
C ASN A 163 -8.83 -2.60 6.33
N LEU A 164 -7.56 -2.90 6.03
CA LEU A 164 -7.04 -2.93 4.66
C LEU A 164 -7.73 -4.01 3.82
N ALA A 165 -7.95 -5.20 4.38
CA ALA A 165 -8.66 -6.27 3.68
C ALA A 165 -10.12 -5.88 3.36
N GLU A 166 -10.82 -5.25 4.31
CA GLU A 166 -12.17 -4.72 4.06
C GLU A 166 -12.14 -3.62 2.99
N LEU A 167 -11.17 -2.70 3.05
CA LEU A 167 -10.99 -1.64 2.07
C LEU A 167 -10.77 -2.21 0.65
N TYR A 168 -9.84 -3.16 0.52
CA TYR A 168 -9.55 -3.83 -0.74
C TYR A 168 -10.77 -4.55 -1.30
N ALA A 169 -11.56 -5.20 -0.45
CA ALA A 169 -12.81 -5.83 -0.88
C ALA A 169 -13.87 -4.82 -1.34
N GLN A 170 -13.96 -3.64 -0.70
CA GLN A 170 -14.88 -2.58 -1.12
C GLN A 170 -14.45 -1.91 -2.43
N LEU A 171 -13.14 -1.77 -2.66
CA LEU A 171 -12.57 -1.19 -3.88
C LEU A 171 -12.37 -2.21 -5.01
N ASP A 172 -12.78 -3.47 -4.82
CA ASP A 172 -12.58 -4.58 -5.77
C ASP A 172 -11.09 -4.73 -6.17
N VAL A 173 -10.15 -4.45 -5.27
CA VAL A 173 -8.71 -4.55 -5.58
C VAL A 173 -8.37 -5.99 -5.97
N PRO A 174 -7.65 -6.22 -7.09
CA PRO A 174 -7.24 -7.55 -7.51
C PRO A 174 -6.09 -8.07 -6.64
N VAL A 175 -6.39 -8.45 -5.39
CA VAL A 175 -5.36 -8.84 -4.40
C VAL A 175 -4.51 -10.01 -4.89
N ALA A 176 -5.06 -10.92 -5.71
CA ALA A 176 -4.27 -11.98 -6.33
C ALA A 176 -3.13 -11.43 -7.21
N ALA A 177 -3.41 -10.41 -8.04
CA ALA A 177 -2.39 -9.77 -8.88
C ALA A 177 -1.39 -8.97 -8.03
N LEU A 178 -1.87 -8.24 -7.01
CA LEU A 178 -1.02 -7.53 -6.05
C LEU A 178 -0.04 -8.47 -5.34
N LEU A 179 -0.49 -9.64 -4.89
CA LEU A 179 0.37 -10.63 -4.23
C LEU A 179 1.42 -11.23 -5.18
N VAL A 180 1.12 -11.36 -6.48
CA VAL A 180 2.11 -11.76 -7.49
C VAL A 180 3.15 -10.67 -7.69
N ALA A 181 2.73 -9.40 -7.82
CA ALA A 181 3.65 -8.26 -7.91
C ALA A 181 4.56 -8.19 -6.68
N LEU A 182 4.02 -8.39 -5.47
CA LEU A 182 4.79 -8.39 -4.24
C LEU A 182 5.79 -9.54 -4.14
N ASP A 183 5.47 -10.72 -4.68
CA ASP A 183 6.43 -11.82 -4.75
C ASP A 183 7.57 -11.52 -5.72
N ARG A 184 7.30 -10.91 -6.88
CA ARG A 184 8.35 -10.44 -7.81
C ARG A 184 9.20 -9.36 -7.16
N LEU A 185 8.57 -8.41 -6.48
CA LEU A 185 9.27 -7.36 -5.73
C LEU A 185 10.18 -7.94 -4.66
N ARG A 186 9.71 -8.95 -3.92
CA ARG A 186 10.50 -9.68 -2.93
C ARG A 186 11.74 -10.30 -3.57
N LEU A 187 11.59 -11.02 -4.69
CA LEU A 187 12.71 -11.65 -5.38
C LEU A 187 13.76 -10.63 -5.84
N HIS A 188 13.33 -9.53 -6.48
CA HIS A 188 14.23 -8.47 -6.93
C HIS A 188 14.91 -7.76 -5.76
N SER A 189 14.18 -7.49 -4.69
CA SER A 189 14.71 -6.79 -3.51
C SER A 189 15.75 -7.63 -2.78
N VAL A 190 15.50 -8.94 -2.57
CA VAL A 190 16.46 -9.87 -1.97
C VAL A 190 17.71 -9.97 -2.83
N ALA A 191 17.55 -10.19 -4.14
CA ALA A 191 18.68 -10.29 -5.05
C ALA A 191 19.50 -9.00 -5.10
N SER A 192 18.86 -7.83 -5.03
CA SER A 192 19.58 -6.56 -5.00
C SER A 192 20.31 -6.33 -3.68
N TYR A 193 19.66 -6.63 -2.55
CA TYR A 193 20.28 -6.56 -1.24
C TYR A 193 21.55 -7.44 -1.18
N SER A 194 21.46 -8.72 -1.56
CA SER A 194 22.62 -9.63 -1.57
C SER A 194 23.78 -9.07 -2.38
N ARG A 195 23.51 -8.48 -3.56
CA ARG A 195 24.57 -7.86 -4.39
C ARG A 195 25.18 -6.63 -3.73
N LEU A 196 24.37 -5.80 -3.07
CA LEU A 196 24.83 -4.59 -2.38
C LEU A 196 25.65 -4.91 -1.11
N GLY A 197 25.37 -6.05 -0.47
CA GLY A 197 26.09 -6.52 0.71
C GLY A 197 27.29 -7.42 0.43
N ALA A 198 27.53 -7.82 -0.83
CA ALA A 198 28.58 -8.78 -1.19
C ALA A 198 30.00 -8.36 -0.77
N ASP A 199 30.27 -7.06 -0.70
CA ASP A 199 31.55 -6.50 -0.26
C ASP A 199 31.58 -6.15 1.23
N ALA A 200 30.44 -6.22 1.92
CA ALA A 200 30.25 -5.70 3.27
C ALA A 200 30.43 -6.76 4.37
N ASP A 201 29.90 -7.99 4.22
CA ASP A 201 30.04 -9.02 5.25
C ASP A 201 29.60 -10.44 4.84
N ALA A 202 29.96 -11.44 5.65
CA ALA A 202 29.56 -12.85 5.45
C ALA A 202 28.04 -13.10 5.65
N ASP A 203 27.35 -12.21 6.36
CA ASP A 203 25.92 -12.34 6.71
C ASP A 203 24.97 -11.63 5.72
N ALA A 204 25.49 -11.03 4.65
CA ALA A 204 24.70 -10.27 3.67
C ALA A 204 23.54 -11.08 3.07
N ASP A 205 23.73 -12.38 2.81
CA ASP A 205 22.67 -13.25 2.30
C ASP A 205 21.62 -13.57 3.37
N ALA A 206 22.01 -13.66 4.64
CA ALA A 206 21.07 -13.87 5.74
C ALA A 206 20.21 -12.61 5.97
N ASP A 207 20.81 -11.42 5.91
CA ASP A 207 20.09 -10.16 6.05
C ASP A 207 19.19 -9.88 4.83
N ALA A 208 19.64 -10.22 3.62
CA ALA A 208 18.81 -10.19 2.42
C ALA A 208 17.62 -11.16 2.54
N GLN A 209 17.85 -12.38 3.04
CA GLN A 209 16.77 -13.33 3.29
C GLN A 209 15.78 -12.81 4.35
N ALA A 210 16.26 -12.12 5.39
CA ALA A 210 15.40 -11.51 6.40
C ALA A 210 14.46 -10.43 5.80
N LEU A 211 14.92 -9.63 4.83
CA LEU A 211 14.03 -8.74 4.06
C LEU A 211 12.97 -9.54 3.29
N GLY A 212 13.39 -10.63 2.65
CA GLY A 212 12.48 -11.55 1.96
C GLY A 212 11.39 -12.11 2.88
N ASP A 213 11.78 -12.52 4.09
CA ASP A 213 10.89 -13.10 5.09
C ASP A 213 9.89 -12.06 5.62
N THR A 214 10.33 -10.82 5.84
CA THR A 214 9.45 -9.71 6.25
C THR A 214 8.37 -9.42 5.19
N LEU A 215 8.74 -9.33 3.92
CA LEU A 215 7.77 -9.19 2.82
C LEU A 215 6.82 -10.39 2.73
N CYS A 216 7.35 -11.61 2.90
CA CYS A 216 6.56 -12.84 2.88
C CYS A 216 5.53 -12.85 4.02
N HIS A 217 5.93 -12.46 5.23
CA HIS A 217 5.03 -12.33 6.38
C HIS A 217 3.90 -11.33 6.11
N LEU A 218 4.22 -10.15 5.61
CA LEU A 218 3.22 -9.14 5.23
C LEU A 218 2.23 -9.70 4.20
N CYS A 219 2.72 -10.36 3.15
CA CYS A 219 1.87 -10.99 2.13
C CYS A 219 0.96 -12.08 2.72
N ASN A 220 1.48 -12.87 3.67
CA ASN A 220 0.71 -13.91 4.36
C ASN A 220 -0.39 -13.31 5.23
N MET A 221 -0.12 -12.19 5.91
CA MET A 221 -1.11 -11.46 6.70
C MET A 221 -2.24 -10.92 5.83
N ILE A 222 -1.93 -10.25 4.71
CA ILE A 222 -2.94 -9.79 3.74
C ILE A 222 -3.77 -10.98 3.23
N ARG A 223 -3.11 -12.04 2.76
CA ARG A 223 -3.80 -13.24 2.24
C ARG A 223 -4.74 -13.86 3.27
N LYS A 224 -4.32 -13.90 4.54
CA LYS A 224 -5.11 -14.45 5.64
C LYS A 224 -6.35 -13.63 5.93
N GLU A 225 -6.22 -12.30 6.03
CA GLU A 225 -7.36 -11.43 6.31
C GLU A 225 -8.35 -11.35 5.13
N MET A 226 -7.87 -11.37 3.88
CA MET A 226 -8.76 -11.47 2.72
C MET A 226 -9.63 -12.74 2.75
N LYS A 227 -9.03 -13.91 3.06
CA LYS A 227 -9.79 -15.17 3.19
C LYS A 227 -10.83 -15.12 4.32
N ARG A 228 -10.51 -14.47 5.45
CA ARG A 228 -11.43 -14.30 6.58
C ARG A 228 -12.62 -13.41 6.22
N HIS A 229 -12.35 -12.34 5.48
CA HIS A 229 -13.39 -11.43 5.02
C HIS A 229 -14.34 -12.13 4.04
N ASP A 230 -13.82 -12.92 3.09
CA ASP A 230 -14.64 -13.68 2.15
C ASP A 230 -15.52 -14.74 2.84
N GLY A 231 -14.96 -15.48 3.81
CA GLY A 231 -15.72 -16.46 4.60
C GLY A 231 -16.82 -15.83 5.46
N SER A 232 -16.54 -14.66 6.06
CA SER A 232 -17.54 -13.91 6.84
C SER A 232 -18.72 -13.43 5.98
N ARG A 233 -18.45 -13.01 4.73
CA ARG A 233 -19.51 -12.60 3.80
C ARG A 233 -20.41 -13.76 3.37
N GLN A 234 -19.85 -14.93 3.11
CA GLN A 234 -20.63 -16.12 2.71
C GLN A 234 -21.58 -16.56 3.84
N HIS A 235 -21.11 -16.55 5.10
CA HIS A 235 -21.92 -16.93 6.25
C HIS A 235 -23.07 -15.94 6.56
N LEU A 236 -22.88 -14.64 6.31
CA LEU A 236 -23.96 -13.65 6.43
C LEU A 236 -25.03 -13.84 5.35
N SER A 237 -24.62 -14.14 4.11
CA SER A 237 -25.57 -14.37 3.01
C SER A 237 -26.43 -15.63 3.18
N GLU A 238 -25.93 -16.66 3.86
CA GLU A 238 -26.70 -17.90 4.14
C GLU A 238 -27.65 -17.76 5.34
N ALA A 239 -27.34 -16.87 6.29
CA ALA A 239 -28.18 -16.60 7.45
C ALA A 239 -29.42 -15.75 7.09
N ASP A 240 -29.34 -14.90 6.06
CA ASP A 240 -30.44 -14.06 5.58
C ASP A 240 -31.42 -14.80 4.63
N ILE A 241 -31.19 -16.09 4.34
CA ILE A 241 -32.03 -16.94 3.49
C ILE A 241 -32.93 -17.89 4.32
N LYS A 242 -32.82 -17.88 5.65
CA LYS A 242 -33.67 -18.67 6.56
C LYS A 242 -34.64 -17.80 7.35
#